data_AF-A0A1F8X643-F1
#
_entry.id   AF-A0A1F8X643-F1
#
_cell.length_a   1.000
_cell.length_b   1.000
_cell.length_c   1.000
_cell.angle_alpha   90.00
_cell.angle_beta   90.00
_cell.angle_gamma   90.00
#
_symmetry.space_group_name_H-M   'P 1'
#
loop_
_entity.id
_entity.type
_entity.pdbx_description
1 polymer ?
#
loop_
_entity_poly.entity_id
_entity_poly.type
_entity_poly.pdbx_seq_one_letter_code
_entity_poly.pdbx_strand_id
1 'polypeptide(L)'
;MVKLYRTALIAILTLPILSGCVSRRACEENISYLVDKLNREKASGNEEIGLLEVKVKERGRAIGDITGRYIKLMDQHDISEAKLGRLTSDLQALQRDMTELKLVIFSNFKGSQANEMMLKLNEMQRRVQEILRKSGEPLPSAPAATPAVIQEQAPETDPADKL
;
A
#
# COMPACT_ATOMS: atom_id res chain seq x y z
N MET A 1 83.58 48.24 -13.52
CA MET A 1 82.14 47.90 -13.68
C MET A 1 81.84 46.43 -14.02
N VAL A 2 82.82 45.50 -14.10
CA VAL A 2 82.54 44.08 -14.46
C VAL A 2 82.23 43.19 -13.24
N LYS A 3 82.69 43.57 -12.04
CA LYS A 3 82.46 42.77 -10.81
C LYS A 3 81.03 42.85 -10.27
N LEU A 4 80.35 43.99 -10.43
CA LEU A 4 78.95 44.17 -10.01
C LEU A 4 77.96 43.35 -10.85
N TYR A 5 78.24 43.16 -12.14
CA TYR A 5 77.38 42.38 -13.04
C TYR A 5 77.46 40.88 -12.75
N ARG A 6 78.64 40.37 -12.36
CA ARG A 6 78.81 38.97 -11.95
C ARG A 6 78.08 38.64 -10.65
N THR A 7 78.08 39.53 -9.66
CA THR A 7 77.34 39.33 -8.41
C THR A 7 75.83 39.44 -8.61
N ALA A 8 75.36 40.32 -9.50
CA ALA A 8 73.95 40.41 -9.85
C ALA A 8 73.45 39.19 -10.64
N LEU A 9 74.26 38.66 -11.56
CA LEU A 9 73.90 37.48 -12.36
C LEU A 9 73.83 36.20 -11.49
N ILE A 10 74.72 36.07 -10.49
CA ILE A 10 74.70 34.94 -9.56
C ILE A 10 73.48 35.01 -8.63
N ALA A 11 73.08 36.20 -8.18
CA ALA A 11 71.88 36.37 -7.36
C ALA A 11 70.57 36.05 -8.11
N ILE A 12 70.55 36.21 -9.44
CA ILE A 12 69.40 35.89 -10.29
C ILE A 12 69.36 34.39 -10.65
N LEU A 13 70.52 33.73 -10.75
CA LEU A 13 70.63 32.30 -11.07
C LEU A 13 70.45 31.36 -9.85
N THR A 14 70.50 31.87 -8.62
CA THR A 14 70.26 31.09 -7.39
C THR A 14 68.90 31.38 -6.75
N LEU A 15 67.90 31.84 -7.51
CA LEU A 15 66.50 31.74 -7.12
C LEU A 15 66.00 30.35 -7.56
N PRO A 16 66.02 29.33 -6.70
CA PRO A 16 65.40 28.07 -7.03
C PRO A 16 63.89 28.26 -6.83
N ILE A 17 63.13 28.10 -7.90
CA ILE A 17 61.94 27.22 -7.91
C ILE A 17 61.17 27.22 -6.57
N LEU A 18 60.51 28.34 -6.24
CA LEU A 18 59.48 28.42 -5.19
C LEU A 18 58.11 28.69 -5.82
N SER A 19 57.88 28.13 -7.01
CA SER A 19 56.54 28.04 -7.59
C SER A 19 55.97 26.68 -7.19
N GLY A 20 55.29 26.63 -6.06
CA GLY A 20 54.56 25.44 -5.60
C GLY A 20 54.74 25.02 -4.15
N CYS A 21 55.07 25.91 -3.21
CA CYS A 21 54.85 25.62 -1.79
C CYS A 21 53.38 25.89 -1.45
N VAL A 22 52.47 25.01 -1.85
CA VAL A 22 51.23 24.88 -1.09
C VAL A 22 51.68 24.51 0.32
N SER A 23 51.41 25.37 1.31
CA SER A 23 51.84 25.13 2.69
C SER A 23 51.37 23.74 3.11
N ARG A 24 52.30 22.86 3.49
CA ARG A 24 52.00 21.50 3.94
C ARG A 24 50.89 21.47 4.99
N ARG A 25 50.86 22.50 5.83
CA ARG A 25 49.83 22.74 6.85
C ARG A 25 48.44 22.97 6.25
N ALA A 26 48.33 23.75 5.18
CA ALA A 26 47.07 23.97 4.45
C ALA A 26 46.61 22.69 3.72
N CYS A 27 47.53 21.84 3.27
CA CYS A 27 47.19 20.53 2.72
C CYS A 27 46.66 19.58 3.82
N GLU A 28 47.35 19.51 4.96
CA GLU A 28 46.94 18.70 6.12
C GLU A 28 45.59 19.13 6.70
N GLU A 29 45.31 20.43 6.79
CA GLU A 29 44.02 20.98 7.25
C GLU A 29 42.88 20.63 6.28
N ASN A 30 43.10 20.76 4.96
CA ASN A 30 42.10 20.37 3.96
C ASN A 30 41.84 18.85 3.96
N ILE A 31 42.88 18.04 4.14
CA ILE A 31 42.74 16.58 4.27
C ILE A 31 41.94 16.24 5.53
N SER A 32 42.23 16.88 6.67
CA SER A 32 41.48 16.66 7.91
C SER A 32 40.00 17.03 7.74
N TYR A 33 39.71 18.18 7.12
CA TYR A 33 38.33 18.60 6.83
C TYR A 33 37.60 17.61 5.92
N LEU A 34 38.25 17.12 4.87
CA LEU A 34 37.67 16.14 3.96
C LEU A 34 37.40 14.80 4.64
N VAL A 35 38.30 14.35 5.52
CA VAL A 35 38.12 13.13 6.32
C VAL A 35 36.94 13.28 7.29
N ASP A 36 36.85 14.42 7.98
CA ASP A 36 35.74 14.70 8.90
C ASP A 36 34.40 14.77 8.17
N LYS A 37 34.36 15.44 7.00
CA LYS A 37 33.16 15.49 6.16
C LYS A 37 32.74 14.10 5.68
N LEU A 38 33.70 13.30 5.20
CA LEU A 38 33.44 11.93 4.75
C LEU A 38 32.95 11.03 5.90
N ASN A 39 33.50 11.19 7.11
CA ASN A 39 33.05 10.45 8.28
C ASN A 39 31.63 10.85 8.70
N ARG A 40 31.29 12.15 8.62
CA ARG A 40 29.92 12.62 8.88
C ARG A 40 28.93 12.10 7.86
N GLU A 41 29.26 12.16 6.57
CA GLU A 41 28.41 11.63 5.49
C GLU A 41 28.22 10.11 5.62
N LYS A 42 29.27 9.37 6.01
CA LYS A 42 29.16 7.94 6.31
C LYS A 42 28.25 7.67 7.50
N ALA A 43 28.37 8.45 8.57
CA ALA A 43 27.54 8.29 9.77
C ALA A 43 26.06 8.57 9.44
N SER A 44 25.75 9.68 8.76
CA SER A 44 24.38 10.00 8.35
C SER A 44 23.82 8.98 7.37
N GLY A 45 24.62 8.53 6.41
CA GLY A 45 24.21 7.48 5.46
C GLY A 45 23.88 6.16 6.16
N ASN A 46 24.70 5.76 7.15
CA ASN A 46 24.43 4.54 7.92
C ASN A 46 23.16 4.66 8.77
N GLU A 47 22.88 5.83 9.35
CA GLU A 47 21.63 6.07 10.09
C GLU A 47 20.41 6.01 9.18
N GLU A 48 20.48 6.61 7.98
CA GLU A 48 19.40 6.56 7.00
C GLU A 48 19.14 5.14 6.50
N ILE A 49 20.19 4.37 6.21
CA ILE A 49 20.07 2.96 5.84
C ILE A 49 19.39 2.16 6.95
N GLY A 50 19.81 2.34 8.21
CA GLY A 50 19.19 1.67 9.35
C GLY A 50 17.70 2.01 9.49
N LEU A 51 17.32 3.27 9.30
CA LEU A 51 15.92 3.70 9.31
C LEU A 51 15.11 3.06 8.18
N LEU A 52 15.67 2.99 6.97
CA LEU A 52 15.04 2.35 5.83
C LEU A 52 14.86 0.85 6.04
N GLU A 53 15.84 0.15 6.61
CA GLU A 53 15.73 -1.27 6.95
C GLU A 53 14.60 -1.55 7.94
N VAL A 54 14.46 -0.72 8.99
CA VAL A 54 13.35 -0.82 9.94
C VAL A 54 12.02 -0.62 9.22
N LYS A 55 11.89 0.41 8.38
CA LYS A 55 10.67 0.71 7.63
C LYS A 55 10.30 -0.42 6.67
N VAL A 56 11.27 -1.03 5.99
CA VAL A 56 11.05 -2.19 5.12
C VAL A 56 10.55 -3.38 5.93
N LYS A 57 11.14 -3.66 7.09
CA LYS A 57 10.72 -4.75 7.97
C LYS A 57 9.30 -4.57 8.50
N GLU A 58 8.95 -3.35 8.91
CA GLU A 58 7.60 -3.00 9.36
C GLU A 58 6.56 -3.14 8.25
N ARG A 59 6.86 -2.62 7.05
CA ARG A 59 5.99 -2.79 5.87
C ARG A 59 5.84 -4.26 5.50
N GLY A 60 6.92 -5.04 5.55
CA GLY A 60 6.87 -6.48 5.32
C GLY A 60 5.94 -7.21 6.30
N ARG A 61 6.00 -6.85 7.60
CA ARG A 61 5.07 -7.37 8.61
C ARG A 61 3.63 -6.97 8.32
N ALA A 62 3.38 -5.69 8.02
CA ALA A 62 2.04 -5.20 7.72
C ALA A 62 1.43 -5.88 6.49
N ILE A 63 2.23 -6.10 5.45
CA ILE A 63 1.81 -6.85 4.26
C ILE A 63 1.47 -8.29 4.62
N GLY A 64 2.29 -8.95 5.45
CA GLY A 64 2.01 -10.30 5.94
C GLY A 64 0.68 -10.38 6.71
N ASP A 65 0.44 -9.44 7.62
CA ASP A 65 -0.78 -9.38 8.41
C ASP A 65 -2.02 -9.12 7.53
N ILE A 66 -1.93 -8.18 6.58
CA ILE A 66 -3.02 -7.88 5.63
C ILE A 66 -3.30 -9.09 4.76
N THR A 67 -2.26 -9.76 4.25
CA THR A 67 -2.40 -10.97 3.43
C THR A 67 -3.07 -12.08 4.22
N GLY A 68 -2.67 -12.29 5.48
CA GLY A 68 -3.30 -13.27 6.36
C GLY A 68 -4.78 -12.98 6.63
N ARG A 69 -5.14 -11.70 6.82
CA ARG A 69 -6.55 -11.28 6.97
C ARG A 69 -7.34 -11.48 5.67
N TYR A 70 -6.73 -11.16 4.53
CA TYR A 70 -7.35 -11.35 3.21
C TYR A 70 -7.65 -12.82 2.94
N ILE A 71 -6.71 -13.73 3.20
CA ILE A 71 -6.92 -15.17 3.03
C ILE A 71 -8.10 -15.67 3.90
N LYS A 72 -8.17 -15.23 5.17
CA LYS A 72 -9.29 -15.58 6.05
C LYS A 72 -10.63 -15.03 5.55
N LEU A 73 -10.63 -13.82 5.00
CA LEU A 73 -11.84 -13.21 4.44
C LEU A 73 -12.31 -13.97 3.20
N MET A 74 -11.38 -14.41 2.34
CA MET A 74 -11.69 -15.24 1.18
C MET A 74 -12.29 -16.59 1.58
N ASP A 75 -11.70 -17.27 2.57
CA ASP A 75 -12.26 -18.54 3.07
C ASP A 75 -13.68 -18.36 3.63
N GLN A 76 -13.92 -17.28 4.38
CA GLN A 76 -15.26 -16.94 4.86
C GLN A 76 -16.24 -16.62 3.72
N HIS A 77 -15.76 -15.92 2.69
CA HIS A 77 -16.55 -15.61 1.50
C HIS A 77 -16.99 -16.90 0.79
N ASP A 78 -16.08 -17.83 0.53
CA ASP A 78 -16.37 -19.10 -0.15
C ASP A 78 -17.37 -19.95 0.65
N ILE A 79 -17.21 -20.00 1.98
CA ILE A 79 -18.18 -20.66 2.87
C ILE A 79 -19.55 -19.97 2.78
N SER A 80 -19.59 -18.63 2.71
CA SER A 80 -20.84 -17.87 2.63
C SER A 80 -21.55 -18.07 1.28
N GLU A 81 -20.81 -18.10 0.17
CA GLU A 81 -21.37 -18.42 -1.15
C GLU A 81 -21.94 -19.83 -1.18
N ALA A 82 -21.21 -20.82 -0.65
CA ALA A 82 -21.70 -22.19 -0.61
C ALA A 82 -22.99 -22.32 0.21
N LYS A 83 -23.09 -21.61 1.35
CA LYS A 83 -24.32 -21.55 2.16
C LYS A 83 -25.45 -20.86 1.42
N LEU A 84 -25.18 -19.76 0.73
CA LEU A 84 -26.17 -19.04 -0.05
C LEU A 84 -26.71 -19.92 -1.20
N GLY A 85 -25.83 -20.62 -1.92
CA GLY A 85 -26.21 -21.56 -2.98
C GLY A 85 -27.12 -22.68 -2.46
N ARG A 86 -26.81 -23.26 -1.30
CA ARG A 86 -27.69 -24.25 -0.65
C ARG A 86 -29.05 -23.66 -0.27
N LEU A 87 -29.07 -22.49 0.36
CA LEU A 87 -30.32 -21.83 0.73
C LEU A 87 -31.18 -21.50 -0.49
N THR A 88 -30.57 -21.03 -1.58
CA THR A 88 -31.26 -20.78 -2.85
C THR A 88 -31.88 -22.07 -3.41
N SER A 89 -31.15 -23.20 -3.36
CA SER A 89 -31.68 -24.50 -3.77
C SER A 89 -32.87 -24.94 -2.89
N ASP A 90 -32.76 -24.78 -1.57
CA ASP A 90 -33.82 -25.14 -0.63
C ASP A 90 -35.08 -24.29 -0.85
N LEU A 91 -34.92 -22.98 -1.10
CA LEU A 91 -36.02 -22.08 -1.41
C LEU A 91 -36.70 -22.44 -2.75
N GLN A 92 -35.95 -22.87 -3.75
CA GLN A 92 -36.51 -23.37 -5.01
C GLN A 92 -37.27 -24.68 -4.81
N ALA A 93 -36.76 -25.60 -3.98
CA ALA A 93 -37.46 -26.83 -3.62
C ALA A 93 -38.77 -26.52 -2.88
N LEU A 94 -38.73 -25.63 -1.89
CA LEU A 94 -39.89 -25.19 -1.14
C LEU A 94 -40.97 -24.57 -2.05
N GLN A 95 -40.59 -23.85 -3.12
CA GLN A 95 -41.54 -23.32 -4.09
C GLN A 95 -42.26 -24.43 -4.89
N ARG A 96 -41.58 -25.55 -5.18
CA ARG A 96 -42.18 -26.72 -5.82
C ARG A 96 -43.14 -27.42 -4.85
N ASP A 97 -42.71 -27.68 -3.63
CA ASP A 97 -43.53 -28.30 -2.58
C ASP A 97 -44.80 -27.48 -2.32
N MET A 98 -44.69 -26.15 -2.32
CA MET A 98 -45.82 -25.24 -2.22
C MET A 98 -46.81 -25.41 -3.37
N THR A 99 -46.33 -25.64 -4.59
CA THR A 99 -47.17 -25.88 -5.77
C THR A 99 -47.90 -27.23 -5.66
N GLU A 100 -47.21 -28.27 -5.20
CA GLU A 100 -47.81 -29.58 -4.94
C GLU A 100 -48.87 -29.52 -3.84
N LEU A 101 -48.57 -28.83 -2.73
CA LEU A 101 -49.50 -28.68 -1.62
C LEU A 101 -50.76 -27.90 -2.03
N LYS A 102 -50.65 -26.90 -2.92
CA LYS A 102 -51.84 -26.24 -3.53
C LYS A 102 -52.71 -27.24 -4.28
N LEU A 103 -52.11 -28.15 -5.03
CA LEU A 103 -52.85 -29.19 -5.77
C LEU A 103 -53.55 -30.16 -4.81
N VAL A 104 -52.88 -30.56 -3.74
CA VAL A 104 -53.46 -31.40 -2.68
C VAL A 104 -54.63 -30.69 -1.99
N ILE A 105 -54.47 -29.42 -1.64
CA ILE A 105 -55.54 -28.61 -1.02
C ILE A 105 -56.74 -28.53 -1.97
N PHE A 106 -56.50 -28.21 -3.24
CA PHE A 106 -57.56 -28.09 -4.24
C PHE A 106 -58.32 -29.40 -4.47
N SER A 107 -57.62 -30.54 -4.44
CA SER A 107 -58.22 -31.85 -4.69
C SER A 107 -58.95 -32.45 -3.47
N ASN A 108 -58.51 -32.13 -2.24
CA ASN A 108 -59.00 -32.82 -1.03
C ASN A 108 -59.84 -31.94 -0.10
N PHE A 109 -59.75 -30.61 -0.19
CA PHE A 109 -60.41 -29.70 0.75
C PHE A 109 -61.40 -28.78 0.01
N LYS A 110 -62.53 -28.49 0.65
CA LYS A 110 -63.59 -27.60 0.12
C LYS A 110 -63.97 -26.54 1.14
N GLY A 111 -64.59 -25.46 0.67
CA GLY A 111 -65.11 -24.39 1.53
C GLY A 111 -64.04 -23.42 2.03
N SER A 112 -64.37 -22.67 3.08
CA SER A 112 -63.57 -21.55 3.58
C SER A 112 -62.16 -21.96 4.05
N GLN A 113 -62.01 -23.15 4.64
CA GLN A 113 -60.73 -23.64 5.14
C GLN A 113 -59.72 -23.88 4.00
N ALA A 114 -60.17 -24.44 2.88
CA ALA A 114 -59.33 -24.62 1.69
C ALA A 114 -58.85 -23.26 1.15
N ASN A 115 -59.75 -22.27 1.14
CA ASN A 115 -59.44 -20.93 0.65
C ASN A 115 -58.43 -20.19 1.55
N GLU A 116 -58.56 -20.32 2.87
CA GLU A 116 -57.59 -19.75 3.82
C GLU A 116 -56.21 -20.38 3.68
N MET A 117 -56.14 -21.70 3.52
CA MET A 117 -54.87 -22.40 3.28
C MET A 117 -54.22 -21.94 1.97
N MET A 118 -54.99 -21.80 0.88
CA MET A 118 -54.50 -21.29 -0.40
C MET A 118 -53.97 -19.85 -0.31
N LEU A 119 -54.65 -18.97 0.43
CA LEU A 119 -54.20 -17.59 0.66
C LEU A 119 -52.84 -17.56 1.38
N LYS A 120 -52.70 -18.33 2.47
CA LYS A 120 -51.42 -18.43 3.21
C LYS A 120 -50.31 -18.97 2.31
N LEU A 121 -50.60 -19.96 1.49
CA LEU A 121 -49.65 -20.57 0.57
C LEU A 121 -49.19 -19.61 -0.54
N ASN A 122 -50.12 -18.81 -1.08
CA ASN A 122 -49.78 -17.75 -2.03
C ASN A 122 -48.87 -16.68 -1.41
N GLU A 123 -49.15 -16.28 -0.17
CA GLU A 123 -48.32 -15.30 0.54
C GLU A 123 -46.91 -15.84 0.81
N MET A 124 -46.79 -17.09 1.25
CA MET A 124 -45.48 -17.73 1.43
C MET A 124 -44.70 -17.82 0.11
N GLN A 125 -45.37 -18.21 -0.98
CA GLN A 125 -44.73 -18.28 -2.30
C GLN A 125 -44.22 -16.92 -2.76
N ARG A 126 -45.00 -15.85 -2.56
CA ARG A 126 -44.58 -14.48 -2.88
C ARG A 126 -43.33 -14.07 -2.10
N ARG A 127 -43.25 -14.40 -0.80
CA ARG A 127 -42.08 -14.10 0.04
C ARG A 127 -40.83 -14.84 -0.43
N VAL A 128 -40.97 -16.13 -0.76
CA VAL A 128 -39.86 -16.95 -1.29
C VAL A 128 -39.34 -16.36 -2.60
N GLN A 129 -40.24 -15.96 -3.51
CA GLN A 129 -39.86 -15.33 -4.78
C GLN A 129 -39.11 -14.01 -4.58
N GLU A 130 -39.54 -13.19 -3.63
CA GLU A 130 -38.85 -11.92 -3.34
C GLU A 130 -37.47 -12.14 -2.74
N ILE A 131 -37.30 -13.16 -1.88
CA ILE A 131 -35.98 -13.53 -1.33
C ILE A 131 -35.05 -14.00 -2.45
N LEU A 132 -35.53 -14.88 -3.33
CA LEU A 132 -34.77 -15.36 -4.48
C LEU A 132 -34.37 -14.21 -5.43
N ARG A 133 -35.30 -13.28 -5.70
CA ARG A 133 -35.03 -12.09 -6.52
C ARG A 133 -33.91 -11.23 -5.94
N LYS A 134 -33.98 -10.94 -4.63
CA LYS A 134 -32.95 -10.15 -3.92
C LYS A 134 -31.60 -10.86 -3.89
N SER A 135 -31.59 -12.19 -3.80
CA SER A 135 -30.34 -12.96 -3.79
C SER A 135 -29.59 -12.94 -5.13
N GLY A 136 -30.27 -12.61 -6.23
CA GLY A 136 -29.65 -12.48 -7.57
C GLY A 136 -29.21 -11.06 -7.92
N GLU A 137 -29.41 -10.08 -7.04
CA GLU A 137 -29.01 -8.69 -7.28
C GLU A 137 -27.50 -8.55 -7.00
N PRO A 138 -26.69 -8.05 -7.97
CA PRO A 138 -25.25 -7.92 -7.75
C PRO A 138 -24.99 -6.94 -6.61
N LEU A 139 -24.10 -7.32 -5.68
CA LEU A 139 -23.66 -6.44 -4.60
C LEU A 139 -23.09 -5.13 -5.20
N PRO A 140 -23.35 -3.97 -4.58
CA PRO A 140 -22.77 -2.71 -5.03
C PRO A 140 -21.25 -2.86 -5.06
N SER A 141 -20.68 -2.65 -6.26
CA SER A 141 -19.23 -2.68 -6.46
C SER A 141 -18.57 -1.73 -5.47
N ALA A 142 -17.58 -2.21 -4.71
CA ALA A 142 -16.79 -1.38 -3.82
C ALA A 142 -16.34 -0.10 -4.56
N PRO A 143 -16.37 1.08 -3.92
CA PRO A 143 -15.92 2.31 -4.56
C PRO A 143 -14.49 2.08 -5.06
N ALA A 144 -14.29 2.34 -6.36
CA ALA A 144 -12.99 2.20 -7.00
C ALA A 144 -11.93 2.85 -6.10
N ALA A 145 -10.88 2.09 -5.75
CA ALA A 145 -9.76 2.62 -5.01
C ALA A 145 -9.17 3.77 -5.82
N THR A 146 -9.49 5.00 -5.43
CA THR A 146 -8.86 6.19 -5.98
C THR A 146 -7.36 6.01 -5.76
N PRO A 147 -6.51 6.08 -6.79
CA PRO A 147 -5.08 6.01 -6.58
C PRO A 147 -4.71 7.10 -5.58
N ALA A 148 -4.16 6.71 -4.43
CA ALA A 148 -3.59 7.65 -3.49
C ALA A 148 -2.47 8.39 -4.25
N VAL A 149 -2.72 9.64 -4.61
CA VAL A 149 -1.69 10.55 -5.10
C VAL A 149 -0.65 10.62 -3.99
N ILE A 150 0.49 9.96 -4.21
CA ILE A 150 1.69 10.16 -3.43
C ILE A 150 2.09 11.60 -3.73
N GLN A 151 1.77 12.52 -2.83
CA GLN A 151 2.34 13.86 -2.88
C GLN A 151 3.82 13.70 -2.56
N GLU A 152 4.64 13.78 -3.61
CA GLU A 152 6.07 13.96 -3.50
C GLU A 152 6.30 15.35 -2.88
N GLN A 153 6.48 15.37 -1.57
CA GLN A 153 6.76 16.58 -0.82
C GLN A 153 8.21 16.96 -1.15
N ALA A 154 8.34 17.90 -2.09
CA ALA A 154 9.63 18.49 -2.47
C ALA A 154 10.33 19.06 -1.23
N PRO A 155 11.66 18.92 -1.10
CA PRO A 155 12.38 19.49 0.03
C PRO A 155 12.29 21.02 -0.04
N GLU A 156 11.79 21.61 1.04
CA GLU A 156 11.84 23.04 1.32
C GLU A 156 13.30 23.50 1.29
N THR A 157 13.69 24.27 0.27
CA THR A 157 14.95 25.01 0.29
C THR A 157 14.78 26.24 1.18
N ASP A 158 15.32 26.16 2.39
CA ASP A 158 15.49 27.32 3.28
C ASP A 158 16.70 28.17 2.83
N PRO A 159 16.54 29.47 2.55
CA PRO A 159 17.65 30.35 2.22
C PRO A 159 18.20 31.00 3.50
N ALA A 160 19.23 30.42 4.10
CA ALA A 160 19.99 31.06 5.16
C ALA A 160 21.25 31.75 4.61
N ASP A 161 21.16 33.08 4.62
CA ASP A 161 22.23 34.06 4.88
C ASP A 161 23.37 34.26 3.87
N LYS A 162 23.23 35.39 3.16
CA LYS A 162 24.36 36.21 2.73
C LYS A 162 24.94 36.94 3.95
N LEU A 163 26.22 36.70 4.24
CA LEU A 163 27.11 37.68 4.86
C LEU A 163 28.28 37.95 3.91
#